data_AF-A0AAE6CCP9-F1
#
_entry.id   AF-A0AAE6CCP9-F1
#
_cell.length_a   1.000
_cell.length_b   1.000
_cell.length_c   1.000
_cell.angle_alpha   90.00
_cell.angle_beta   90.00
_cell.angle_gamma   90.00
#
_symmetry.space_group_name_H-M   'P 1'
#
loop_
_entity.id
_entity.type
_entity.pdbx_description
1 polymer ?
#
loop_
_entity_poly.entity_id
_entity_poly.type
_entity_poly.pdbx_seq_one_letter_code
_entity_poly.pdbx_strand_id
1 'polypeptide(L)'
;MGALLLALIIGAQFITIFVVQPIGALPEGRTVVIARLTKLNFIDSADAFCDRTMGGVSLLCQAAVLGKVTKEGPILLRLPYSATLYQISTGGKHYDR
;
A
#
# COMPACT_ATOMS: atom_id res chain seq x y z
N MET A 1 10.46 -27.56 7.71
CA MET A 1 9.44 -26.82 6.92
C MET A 1 8.43 -26.06 7.78
N GLY A 2 7.82 -26.66 8.82
CA GLY A 2 6.81 -25.97 9.65
C GLY A 2 7.27 -24.68 10.33
N ALA A 3 8.47 -24.66 10.93
CA ALA A 3 9.00 -23.46 11.60
C ALA A 3 9.26 -22.28 10.65
N LEU A 4 9.71 -22.57 9.42
CA LEU A 4 9.97 -21.52 8.41
C LEU A 4 8.66 -20.89 7.92
N LEU A 5 7.65 -21.72 7.65
CA LEU A 5 6.31 -21.24 7.28
C LEU A 5 5.71 -20.38 8.40
N LEU A 6 5.85 -20.81 9.66
CA LEU A 6 5.37 -20.05 10.81
C LEU A 6 6.08 -18.69 10.92
N ALA A 7 7.41 -18.66 10.76
CA ALA A 7 8.19 -17.43 10.78
C ALA A 7 7.79 -16.47 9.65
N LEU A 8 7.51 -16.97 8.45
CA LEU A 8 7.03 -16.16 7.33
C LEU A 8 5.65 -15.57 7.59
N ILE A 9 4.71 -16.35 8.14
CA ILE A 9 3.37 -15.89 8.48
C ILE A 9 3.45 -14.78 9.53
N ILE A 10 4.24 -14.99 10.59
CA ILE A 10 4.45 -14.01 11.66
C ILE A 10 5.11 -12.75 11.09
N GLY A 11 6.18 -12.89 10.29
CA GLY A 11 6.87 -11.77 9.65
C GLY A 11 5.95 -10.94 8.75
N ALA A 12 5.05 -11.59 8.02
CA ALA A 12 4.07 -10.93 7.16
C ALA A 12 3.05 -10.07 7.96
N GLN A 13 2.93 -10.25 9.28
CA GLN A 13 2.11 -9.39 10.14
C GLN A 13 2.74 -8.01 10.37
N PHE A 14 4.07 -7.88 10.22
CA PHE A 14 4.83 -6.67 10.56
C PHE A 14 5.19 -5.81 9.36
N ILE A 15 4.81 -6.22 8.15
CA ILE A 15 5.11 -5.47 6.93
C ILE A 15 3.85 -5.20 6.11
N THR A 16 3.93 -4.17 5.28
CA THR A 16 2.93 -3.85 4.26
C THR A 16 3.62 -3.56 2.94
N ILE A 17 3.15 -4.19 1.87
CA ILE A 17 3.45 -3.83 0.49
C ILE A 17 2.50 -2.71 0.10
N PHE A 18 3.00 -1.49 0.11
CA PHE A 18 2.24 -0.29 -0.18
C PHE A 18 2.47 0.15 -1.63
N VAL A 19 1.39 0.21 -2.42
CA VAL A 19 1.43 0.54 -3.85
C VAL A 19 0.98 1.98 -4.05
N VAL A 20 1.82 2.77 -4.71
CA VAL A 20 1.54 4.12 -5.17
C VAL A 20 1.33 4.04 -6.68
N GLN A 21 0.09 4.27 -7.12
CA GLN A 21 -0.24 4.32 -8.54
C GLN A 21 0.48 5.50 -9.21
N PRO A 22 0.80 5.40 -10.52
CA PRO A 22 1.12 6.56 -11.34
C PRO A 22 0.18 7.74 -11.06
N ILE A 23 0.78 8.89 -10.72
CA ILE A 23 0.08 10.17 -10.57
C ILE A 23 0.88 11.23 -11.33
N GLY A 24 0.28 12.38 -11.67
CA GLY A 24 0.98 13.41 -12.45
C GLY A 24 2.34 13.86 -11.87
N ALA A 25 2.51 13.82 -10.54
CA ALA A 25 3.79 14.13 -9.86
C ALA A 25 4.78 12.95 -9.76
N LEU A 26 4.30 11.71 -9.99
CA LEU A 26 5.08 10.47 -9.97
C LEU A 26 4.56 9.55 -11.09
N PRO A 27 4.92 9.82 -12.36
CA PRO A 27 4.33 9.16 -13.53
C PRO A 27 4.63 7.67 -13.61
N GLU A 28 5.75 7.22 -13.03
CA GLU A 28 6.14 5.80 -13.02
C GLU A 28 5.40 4.99 -11.95
N GLY A 29 4.72 5.66 -11.01
CA GLY A 29 4.27 5.05 -9.76
C GLY A 29 5.44 4.44 -8.95
N ARG A 30 5.12 3.73 -7.87
CA ARG A 30 6.11 2.96 -7.10
C ARG A 30 5.43 1.96 -6.17
N THR A 31 6.13 0.88 -5.86
CA THR A 31 5.76 0.02 -4.73
C THR A 31 6.83 0.12 -3.64
N VAL A 32 6.41 0.25 -2.39
CA VAL A 32 7.31 0.28 -1.24
C VAL A 32 6.89 -0.77 -0.22
N VAL A 33 7.86 -1.48 0.33
CA VAL A 33 7.62 -2.35 1.48
C VAL A 33 7.96 -1.54 2.72
N ILE A 34 6.99 -1.40 3.62
CA ILE A 34 7.13 -0.64 4.86
C ILE A 34 6.91 -1.52 6.07
N ALA A 35 7.43 -1.11 7.23
CA ALA A 35 6.93 -1.62 8.50
C ALA A 35 5.42 -1.32 8.62
N ARG A 36 4.63 -2.30 9.06
CA ARG A 36 3.16 -2.22 9.04
C ARG A 36 2.67 -1.10 9.97
N LEU A 37 1.82 -0.23 9.42
CA LEU A 37 1.02 0.71 10.19
C LEU A 37 -0.32 0.08 10.54
N THR A 38 -0.86 0.39 11.72
CA THR A 38 -2.00 -0.31 12.35
C THR A 38 -3.25 -0.45 11.47
N LYS A 39 -3.50 0.50 10.55
CA LYS A 39 -4.71 0.52 9.71
C LYS A 39 -4.48 0.04 8.26
N LEU A 40 -3.24 -0.35 7.92
CA LEU A 40 -2.90 -0.84 6.59
C LEU A 40 -3.01 -2.37 6.51
N ASN A 41 -3.49 -2.85 5.37
CA ASN A 41 -3.48 -4.28 5.04
C ASN A 41 -2.07 -4.75 4.65
N PHE A 42 -1.90 -6.05 4.39
CA PHE A 42 -0.63 -6.60 3.91
C PHE A 42 -0.25 -6.08 2.52
N ILE A 43 -1.22 -6.00 1.62
CA ILE A 43 -1.10 -5.29 0.34
C ILE A 43 -2.12 -4.16 0.42
N ASP A 44 -1.66 -2.92 0.30
CA ASP A 44 -2.52 -1.76 0.41
C ASP A 44 -2.07 -0.64 -0.53
N SER A 45 -2.94 0.33 -0.75
CA SER A 45 -2.66 1.55 -1.50
C SER A 45 -3.40 2.71 -0.87
N ALA A 46 -3.04 3.94 -1.25
CA ALA A 46 -3.78 5.11 -0.79
C ALA A 46 -5.26 5.02 -1.19
N ASP A 47 -5.55 4.54 -2.40
CA ASP A 47 -6.92 4.44 -2.90
C ASP A 47 -7.73 3.38 -2.17
N ALA A 48 -7.15 2.18 -1.99
CA ALA A 48 -7.78 1.09 -1.25
C ALA A 48 -8.08 1.47 0.20
N PHE A 49 -7.16 2.19 0.84
CA PHE A 49 -7.37 2.71 2.18
C PHE A 49 -8.52 3.72 2.22
N CYS A 50 -8.52 4.67 1.29
CA CYS A 50 -9.54 5.72 1.21
C CYS A 50 -10.93 5.17 0.92
N ASP A 51 -11.06 4.26 -0.04
CA ASP A 51 -12.33 3.59 -0.35
C ASP A 51 -12.88 2.86 0.88
N ARG A 52 -12.01 2.12 1.58
CA ARG A 52 -12.38 1.34 2.77
C ARG A 52 -12.76 2.19 3.98
N THR A 53 -12.11 3.34 4.18
CA THR A 53 -12.28 4.14 5.41
C THR A 53 -13.19 5.35 5.25
N MET A 54 -13.28 5.92 4.04
CA MET A 54 -14.03 7.13 3.74
C MET A 54 -15.22 6.87 2.79
N GLY A 55 -15.41 5.63 2.32
CA GLY A 55 -16.49 5.28 1.38
C GLY A 55 -16.25 5.78 -0.05
N GLY A 56 -15.04 6.25 -0.36
CA GLY A 56 -14.67 6.76 -1.68
C GLY A 56 -13.27 7.35 -1.69
N VAL A 57 -12.78 7.65 -2.89
CA VAL A 57 -11.40 8.11 -3.09
C VAL A 57 -11.37 9.58 -3.48
N SER A 58 -10.61 10.38 -2.75
CA SER A 58 -10.37 11.81 -3.04
C SER A 58 -8.88 12.13 -3.00
N LEU A 59 -8.48 13.20 -3.71
CA LEU A 59 -7.09 13.71 -3.68
C LEU A 59 -6.63 14.02 -2.25
N LEU A 60 -7.52 14.59 -1.44
CA LEU A 60 -7.23 14.93 -0.05
C LEU A 60 -6.94 13.66 0.78
N CYS A 61 -7.76 12.61 0.63
CA CYS A 61 -7.54 11.37 1.35
C CYS A 61 -6.23 10.70 0.90
N GLN A 62 -5.95 10.65 -0.40
CA GLN A 62 -4.69 10.10 -0.91
C GLN A 62 -3.48 10.85 -0.35
N ALA A 63 -3.50 12.18 -0.41
CA ALA A 63 -2.42 13.02 0.10
C ALA A 63 -2.19 12.80 1.60
N ALA A 64 -3.27 12.68 2.38
CA ALA A 64 -3.18 12.38 3.81
C ALA A 64 -2.57 10.99 4.08
N VAL A 65 -3.00 9.95 3.35
CA VAL A 65 -2.46 8.60 3.50
C VAL A 65 -0.99 8.54 3.08
N LEU A 66 -0.64 9.12 1.92
CA LEU A 66 0.74 9.18 1.45
C LEU A 66 1.63 9.95 2.42
N GLY A 67 1.18 11.10 2.93
CA GLY A 67 1.90 11.88 3.94
C GLY A 67 2.10 11.10 5.24
N LYS A 68 1.11 10.30 5.66
CA LYS A 68 1.25 9.43 6.81
C LYS A 68 2.25 8.30 6.57
N VAL A 69 2.16 7.62 5.42
CA VAL A 69 3.06 6.52 5.05
C VAL A 69 4.51 7.01 4.94
N THR A 70 4.75 8.18 4.35
CA THR A 70 6.11 8.73 4.23
C THR A 70 6.70 9.16 5.56
N LYS A 71 5.86 9.64 6.50
CA LYS A 71 6.30 10.09 7.83
C LYS A 71 6.49 8.95 8.82
N GLU A 72 5.57 7.99 8.84
CA GLU A 72 5.47 6.97 9.90
C GLU A 72 5.85 5.57 9.44
N GLY A 73 5.96 5.31 8.13
CA GLY A 73 6.26 3.99 7.58
C GLY A 73 7.73 3.85 7.14
N PRO A 74 8.63 3.35 8.01
CA PRO A 74 10.00 3.01 7.62
C PRO A 74 10.01 2.15 6.37
N ILE A 75 10.65 2.65 5.30
CA ILE A 75 10.76 1.94 4.02
C ILE A 75 11.87 0.90 4.14
N LEU A 76 11.49 -0.36 4.01
CA LEU A 76 12.39 -1.51 4.00
C LEU A 76 12.93 -1.80 2.58
N LEU A 77 12.07 -1.64 1.57
CA LEU A 77 12.40 -1.92 0.16
C LEU A 77 11.62 -1.02 -0.79
N ARG A 78 12.21 -0.70 -1.94
CA ARG A 78 11.55 0.00 -3.05
C ARG A 78 11.55 -0.90 -4.28
N LEU A 79 10.39 -1.00 -4.91
CA LEU A 79 10.13 -1.82 -6.09
C LEU A 79 9.45 -0.96 -7.17
N PRO A 80 9.57 -1.34 -8.46
CA PRO A 80 8.79 -0.70 -9.52
C PRO A 80 7.29 -0.88 -9.26
N TYR A 81 6.49 0.00 -9.85
CA TYR A 81 5.03 -0.12 -9.79
C TYR A 81 4.56 -1.47 -10.32
N SER A 82 3.51 -2.02 -9.69
CA SER A 82 2.83 -3.23 -10.13
C SER A 82 1.33 -3.00 -10.18
N ALA A 83 0.77 -3.02 -11.39
CA ALA A 83 -0.67 -2.92 -11.61
C ALA A 83 -1.43 -4.08 -10.93
N THR A 84 -0.85 -5.28 -10.90
CA THR A 84 -1.43 -6.45 -10.21
C THR A 84 -1.54 -6.21 -8.71
N LEU A 85 -0.49 -5.71 -8.06
CA LEU A 85 -0.54 -5.41 -6.62
C LEU A 85 -1.53 -4.28 -6.33
N TYR A 86 -1.63 -3.29 -7.21
CA TYR A 86 -2.62 -2.22 -7.10
C TYR A 86 -4.05 -2.79 -7.16
N GLN A 87 -4.37 -3.60 -8.16
CA GLN A 87 -5.68 -4.24 -8.30
C GLN A 87 -6.03 -5.13 -7.11
N ILE A 88 -5.05 -5.87 -6.57
CA ILE A 88 -5.24 -6.67 -5.35
C ILE A 88 -5.60 -5.74 -4.18
N SER A 89 -4.91 -4.61 -4.04
CA SER A 89 -5.18 -3.66 -2.95
C SER A 89 -6.61 -3.10 -3.01
N THR A 90 -7.10 -2.77 -4.20
CA THR A 90 -8.40 -2.12 -4.42
C THR A 90 -9.56 -3.10 -4.58
N GLY A 91 -9.31 -4.41 -4.46
CA GLY A 91 -10.32 -5.44 -4.71
C GLY A 91 -10.82 -5.46 -6.16
N GLY A 92 -9.94 -5.10 -7.11
CA GLY A 92 -10.23 -5.08 -8.55
C GLY A 92 -10.78 -3.75 -9.08
N LYS A 93 -11.09 -2.79 -8.20
CA LYS A 93 -11.54 -1.45 -8.62
C LYS A 93 -10.38 -0.64 -9.21
N HIS A 94 -10.63 0.11 -10.27
CA HIS A 94 -9.69 1.12 -10.77
C HIS A 94 -10.19 2.51 -10.41
N TYR A 95 -9.28 3.32 -9.90
CA TYR A 95 -9.51 4.73 -9.65
C TYR A 95 -8.58 5.49 -10.59
N ASP A 96 -9.10 5.90 -11.74
CA ASP A 96 -8.34 6.75 -12.66
C ASP A 96 -8.21 8.16 -12.08
N ARG A 97 -7.01 8.74 -12.21
CA ARG A 97 -6.73 10.15 -11.94
C ARG A 97 -5.78 10.74 -12.95
#